data_AF-A0AAJ0XC40-F1
#
_entry.id   AF-A0AAJ0XC40-F1
#
_cell.length_a   1.000
_cell.length_b   1.000
_cell.length_c   1.000
_cell.angle_alpha   90.00
_cell.angle_beta   90.00
_cell.angle_gamma   90.00
#
_symmetry.space_group_name_H-M   'P 1'
#
loop_
_entity.id
_entity.type
_entity.pdbx_description
1 polymer ?
#
loop_
_entity_poly.entity_id
_entity_poly.type
_entity_poly.pdbx_seq_one_letter_code
_entity_poly.pdbx_strand_id
1 'polypeptide(L)'
;MMRMPKRTSAIIKPYPGIQFDCTPDDLLKALGEPELNLYTPQEHLLFYRLKRAGYKLRTEFHFHRSRLFYARRTFEQINLVDKDEVVAALRAKYLKDSLFDPEEEKILDPHGNEILVRTSSDLQLDYLRSCQVTPEYRQAV
;
A
#
# COMPACT_ATOMS: atom_id res chain seq x y z
N MET A 1 21.70 9.92 -21.41
CA MET A 1 21.53 10.37 -20.00
C MET A 1 21.07 9.17 -19.18
N MET A 2 21.93 8.63 -18.30
CA MET A 2 21.50 7.61 -17.33
C MET A 2 20.65 8.29 -16.26
N ARG A 3 19.37 7.91 -16.14
CA ARG A 3 18.56 8.27 -14.96
C ARG A 3 19.17 7.54 -13.76
N MET A 4 19.46 8.27 -12.68
CA MET A 4 19.77 7.62 -11.41
C MET A 4 18.55 6.81 -10.95
N PRO A 5 18.73 5.56 -10.48
CA PRO A 5 17.61 4.75 -10.01
C PRO A 5 16.93 5.46 -8.84
N LYS A 6 15.59 5.54 -8.89
CA LYS A 6 14.84 6.14 -7.78
C LYS A 6 14.99 5.20 -6.58
N ARG A 7 14.95 5.76 -5.36
CA ARG A 7 15.01 4.95 -4.12
C ARG A 7 13.69 4.22 -3.87
N THR A 8 13.35 3.32 -4.79
CA THR A 8 12.04 2.69 -4.93
C THR A 8 11.74 1.72 -3.79
N SER A 9 12.78 1.13 -3.19
CA SER A 9 12.69 0.30 -1.99
C SER A 9 12.11 1.03 -0.76
N ALA A 10 12.30 2.35 -0.65
CA ALA A 10 11.76 3.16 0.44
C ALA A 10 10.25 3.46 0.30
N ILE A 11 9.70 3.25 -0.90
CA ILE A 11 8.32 3.60 -1.25
C ILE A 11 7.36 2.41 -1.10
N ILE A 12 7.91 1.19 -1.14
CA ILE A 12 7.18 -0.07 -1.09
C ILE A 12 6.76 -0.45 0.34
N LYS A 13 7.28 0.22 1.38
CA LYS A 13 6.80 0.00 2.75
C LYS A 13 5.49 0.78 2.97
N PRO A 14 4.41 0.18 3.50
CA PRO A 14 3.48 0.97 4.31
C PRO A 14 4.35 1.70 5.36
N TYR A 15 4.10 2.98 5.60
CA TYR A 15 5.09 3.92 6.14
C TYR A 15 5.90 3.34 7.32
N PRO A 16 7.20 3.65 7.44
CA PRO A 16 8.01 3.18 8.56
C PRO A 16 7.32 3.49 9.90
N GLY A 17 6.98 2.45 10.67
CA GLY A 17 6.30 2.58 11.97
C GLY A 17 4.79 2.35 11.93
N ILE A 18 4.17 2.22 10.76
CA ILE A 18 2.75 1.90 10.63
C ILE A 18 2.61 0.39 10.43
N GLN A 19 1.93 -0.25 11.38
CA GLN A 19 1.53 -1.65 11.32
C GLN A 19 0.02 -1.72 11.17
N PHE A 20 -0.48 -2.81 10.58
CA PHE A 20 -1.90 -3.15 10.69
C PHE A 20 -2.29 -3.25 12.17
N ASP A 21 -3.57 -3.03 12.46
CA ASP A 21 -4.13 -2.85 13.80
C ASP A 21 -3.74 -1.57 14.55
N CYS A 22 -2.96 -0.67 13.96
CA CYS A 22 -2.79 0.67 14.54
C CYS A 22 -4.11 1.44 14.53
N THR A 23 -4.22 2.42 15.43
CA THR A 23 -5.37 3.31 15.48
C THR A 23 -5.19 4.49 14.52
N PRO A 24 -6.28 5.22 14.18
CA PRO A 24 -6.17 6.47 13.44
C PRO A 24 -5.22 7.47 14.12
N ASP A 25 -5.26 7.57 15.45
CA ASP A 25 -4.41 8.48 16.23
C ASP A 25 -2.92 8.13 16.10
N ASP A 26 -2.58 6.83 16.10
CA ASP A 26 -1.20 6.39 15.86
C ASP A 26 -0.72 6.84 14.47
N LEU A 27 -1.60 6.75 13.47
CA LEU A 27 -1.31 7.14 12.10
C LEU A 27 -1.15 8.68 11.97
N LEU A 28 -2.03 9.44 12.61
CA LEU A 28 -1.97 10.91 12.66
C LEU A 28 -0.69 11.40 13.36
N LYS A 29 -0.26 10.75 14.45
CA LYS A 29 1.02 11.06 15.12
C LYS A 29 2.22 10.79 14.21
N ALA A 30 2.15 9.74 13.40
CA ALA A 30 3.26 9.34 12.53
C ALA A 30 3.34 10.17 11.23
N LEU A 31 2.20 10.56 10.66
CA LEU A 31 2.12 11.18 9.32
C LEU A 31 1.67 12.64 9.32
N GLY A 32 1.18 13.14 10.45
CA GLY A 32 0.52 14.44 10.53
C GLY A 32 -0.90 14.41 9.97
N GLU A 33 -1.41 15.60 9.68
CA GLU A 33 -2.78 15.77 9.21
C GLU A 33 -2.99 15.20 7.79
N PRO A 34 -4.09 14.48 7.55
CA PRO A 34 -4.47 13.98 6.24
C PRO A 34 -5.03 15.11 5.37
N GLU A 35 -5.04 14.90 4.05
CA GLU A 35 -5.77 15.77 3.12
C GLU A 35 -7.29 15.62 3.31
N LEU A 36 -7.75 14.40 3.61
CA LEU A 36 -9.15 14.13 3.94
C LEU A 36 -9.25 13.14 5.10
N ASN A 37 -10.21 13.42 5.98
CA ASN A 37 -10.57 12.59 7.11
C ASN A 37 -12.09 12.34 7.06
N LEU A 38 -12.50 11.11 6.71
CA LEU A 38 -13.89 10.77 6.45
C LEU A 38 -14.38 9.66 7.40
N TYR A 39 -15.57 9.84 7.93
CA TYR A 39 -16.24 8.86 8.79
C TYR A 39 -17.48 8.34 8.10
N THR A 40 -17.59 7.02 7.99
CA THR A 40 -18.79 6.30 7.56
C THR A 40 -19.29 5.44 8.73
N PRO A 41 -20.53 4.92 8.69
CA PRO A 41 -21.01 4.06 9.77
C PRO A 41 -20.18 2.76 9.94
N GLN A 42 -19.46 2.31 8.91
CA GLN A 42 -18.70 1.07 8.90
C GLN A 42 -17.19 1.28 9.04
N GLU A 43 -16.68 2.43 8.58
CA GLU A 43 -15.25 2.68 8.40
C GLU A 43 -14.87 4.13 8.69
N HIS A 44 -13.64 4.30 9.17
CA HIS A 44 -12.94 5.59 9.20
C HIS A 44 -11.85 5.56 8.12
N LEU A 45 -11.81 6.57 7.26
CA LEU A 45 -10.89 6.68 6.15
C LEU A 45 -9.99 7.91 6.29
N LEU A 46 -8.68 7.72 6.12
CA LEU A 46 -7.70 8.79 6.08
C LEU A 46 -6.99 8.81 4.73
N PHE A 47 -6.97 9.98 4.07
CA PHE A 47 -6.35 10.16 2.76
C PHE A 47 -5.13 11.07 2.85
N TYR A 48 -4.03 10.63 2.27
CA TYR A 48 -2.78 11.38 2.18
C TYR A 48 -2.31 11.45 0.74
N ARG A 49 -1.93 12.64 0.28
CA ARG A 49 -1.19 12.81 -0.98
C ARG A 49 0.20 13.36 -0.69
N LEU A 50 1.23 12.61 -1.06
CA LEU A 50 2.62 12.96 -0.79
C LEU A 50 3.46 12.78 -2.05
N LYS A 51 4.52 13.58 -2.18
CA LYS A 51 5.59 13.33 -3.15
C LYS A 51 6.74 12.61 -2.45
N ARG A 52 7.10 11.40 -2.89
CA ARG A 52 8.27 10.66 -2.36
C ARG A 52 9.10 10.06 -3.50
N ALA A 53 10.42 10.23 -3.42
CA ALA A 53 11.40 9.82 -4.44
C ALA A 53 11.01 10.14 -5.90
N GLY A 54 10.35 11.30 -6.12
CA GLY A 54 9.92 11.74 -7.43
C GLY A 54 8.57 11.16 -7.91
N TYR A 55 7.89 10.35 -7.10
CA TYR A 55 6.54 9.86 -7.38
C TYR A 55 5.50 10.70 -6.65
N LYS A 56 4.36 10.95 -7.30
CA LYS A 56 3.14 11.43 -6.65
C LYS A 56 2.38 10.21 -6.14
N LEU A 57 2.20 10.14 -4.83
CA LEU A 57 1.56 9.01 -4.16
C LEU A 57 0.28 9.49 -3.51
N ARG A 58 -0.82 8.81 -3.80
CA ARG A 58 -2.02 8.86 -2.98
C ARG A 58 -2.03 7.62 -2.09
N THR A 59 -2.24 7.80 -0.80
CA THR A 59 -2.43 6.69 0.15
C THR A 59 -3.76 6.84 0.85
N GLU A 60 -4.54 5.76 0.87
CA GLU A 60 -5.85 5.64 1.50
C GLU A 60 -5.68 4.63 2.65
N PHE A 61 -6.06 4.99 3.86
CA PHE A 61 -6.04 4.11 5.02
C PHE A 61 -7.45 3.87 5.50
N HIS A 62 -7.83 2.61 5.63
CA HIS A 62 -9.16 2.19 6.04
C HIS A 62 -9.11 1.51 7.40
N PHE A 63 -9.91 2.04 8.31
CA PHE A 63 -10.02 1.58 9.68
C PHE A 63 -11.40 1.02 9.92
N HIS A 64 -11.46 -0.20 10.45
CA HIS A 64 -12.69 -0.82 10.91
C HIS A 64 -12.57 -1.02 12.43
N ARG A 65 -13.61 -0.61 13.18
CA ARG A 65 -13.57 -0.59 14.67
C ARG A 65 -12.29 0.09 15.20
N SER A 66 -11.89 1.20 14.56
CA SER A 66 -10.67 1.98 14.89
C SER A 66 -9.35 1.22 14.73
N ARG A 67 -9.32 0.17 13.90
CA ARG A 67 -8.12 -0.63 13.60
C ARG A 67 -7.84 -0.63 12.11
N LEU A 68 -6.61 -0.27 11.74
CA LEU A 68 -6.16 -0.33 10.35
C LEU A 68 -6.25 -1.77 9.85
N PHE A 69 -7.06 -2.02 8.83
CA PHE A 69 -7.19 -3.35 8.21
C PHE A 69 -6.81 -3.36 6.73
N TYR A 70 -6.86 -2.20 6.08
CA TYR A 70 -6.58 -2.05 4.67
C TYR A 70 -5.91 -0.71 4.36
N ALA A 71 -4.94 -0.72 3.46
CA ALA A 71 -4.34 0.49 2.93
C ALA A 71 -4.13 0.36 1.42
N ARG A 72 -4.50 1.39 0.66
CA ARG A 72 -4.20 1.48 -0.77
C ARG A 72 -3.14 2.52 -1.02
N ARG A 73 -2.16 2.20 -1.86
CA ARG A 73 -1.22 3.17 -2.40
C ARG A 73 -1.33 3.23 -3.91
N THR A 74 -1.63 4.42 -4.41
CA THR A 74 -1.74 4.69 -5.85
C THR A 74 -0.59 5.59 -6.28
N PHE A 75 0.16 5.16 -7.29
CA PHE A 75 1.17 5.99 -7.95
C PHE A 75 0.49 6.77 -9.08
N GLU A 76 0.19 8.04 -8.82
CA GLU A 76 -0.51 8.91 -9.77
C GLU A 76 0.43 9.29 -10.93
N GLN A 77 -0.03 9.15 -12.18
CA GLN A 77 0.69 9.59 -13.39
C GLN A 77 2.05 8.91 -13.60
N ILE A 78 2.18 7.65 -13.17
CA ILE A 78 3.42 6.86 -13.32
C ILE A 78 3.57 6.35 -14.76
N ASN A 79 4.75 6.53 -15.37
CA ASN A 79 5.05 5.99 -16.70
C ASN A 79 5.43 4.50 -16.62
N LEU A 80 5.40 3.81 -17.76
CA LEU A 80 5.66 2.36 -17.83
C LEU A 80 7.02 1.95 -17.24
N VAL A 81 8.10 2.66 -17.58
CA VAL A 81 9.45 2.37 -17.06
C VAL A 81 9.50 2.47 -15.53
N ASP A 82 8.87 3.51 -14.98
CA ASP A 82 8.77 3.73 -13.55
C ASP A 82 7.87 2.67 -12.86
N LYS A 83 6.81 2.19 -13.54
CA LYS A 83 5.97 1.10 -13.04
C LYS A 83 6.78 -0.18 -12.88
N ASP A 84 7.51 -0.56 -13.94
CA ASP A 84 8.36 -1.75 -13.95
C ASP A 84 9.42 -1.70 -12.85
N GLU A 85 10.00 -0.53 -12.60
CA GLU A 85 10.95 -0.32 -11.50
C GLU A 85 10.33 -0.59 -10.13
N VAL A 86 9.10 -0.12 -9.89
CA VAL A 86 8.37 -0.37 -8.62
C VAL A 86 8.03 -1.86 -8.47
N VAL A 87 7.54 -2.50 -9.52
CA VAL A 87 7.25 -3.94 -9.51
C VAL A 87 8.51 -4.76 -9.27
N ALA A 88 9.62 -4.44 -9.95
CA ALA A 88 10.90 -5.10 -9.73
C ALA A 88 11.40 -4.95 -8.29
N ALA A 89 11.25 -3.76 -7.71
CA ALA A 89 11.63 -3.53 -6.32
C ALA A 89 10.70 -4.25 -5.31
N LEU A 90 9.42 -4.44 -5.62
CA LEU A 90 8.49 -5.27 -4.84
C LEU A 90 8.95 -6.74 -4.85
N ARG A 91 9.23 -7.27 -6.04
CA ARG A 91 9.70 -8.66 -6.24
C ARG A 91 11.00 -8.92 -5.48
N ALA A 92 11.98 -8.05 -5.65
CA ALA A 92 13.28 -8.16 -4.96
C ALA A 92 13.11 -8.16 -3.43
N LYS A 93 12.14 -7.41 -2.91
CA LYS A 93 11.91 -7.28 -1.46
C LYS A 93 11.20 -8.49 -0.85
N TYR A 94 10.16 -9.00 -1.52
CA TYR A 94 9.27 -9.99 -0.91
C TYR A 94 9.45 -11.41 -1.44
N LEU A 95 9.97 -11.58 -2.66
CA LEU A 95 9.86 -12.85 -3.39
C LEU A 95 11.20 -13.56 -3.62
N LYS A 96 12.34 -12.98 -3.18
CA LYS A 96 13.68 -13.60 -3.20
C LYS A 96 13.92 -14.51 -4.41
N ASP A 97 13.73 -13.98 -5.61
CA ASP A 97 13.96 -14.62 -6.92
C ASP A 97 12.90 -15.64 -7.41
N SER A 98 11.73 -15.72 -6.78
CA SER A 98 10.59 -16.45 -7.34
C SER A 98 10.07 -15.80 -8.64
N LEU A 99 9.68 -16.64 -9.60
CA LEU A 99 8.79 -16.21 -10.68
C LEU A 99 7.51 -15.68 -10.03
N PHE A 100 7.05 -14.52 -10.50
CA PHE A 100 5.92 -13.78 -9.94
C PHE A 100 5.21 -13.07 -11.07
N ASP A 101 3.93 -13.37 -11.20
CA ASP A 101 2.99 -12.63 -12.03
C ASP A 101 2.18 -11.66 -11.14
N PRO A 102 2.37 -10.33 -11.26
CA PRO A 102 1.66 -9.35 -10.43
C PRO A 102 0.13 -9.38 -10.55
N GLU A 103 -0.42 -9.88 -11.66
CA GLU A 103 -1.87 -9.87 -11.90
C GLU A 103 -2.54 -11.16 -11.38
N GLU A 104 -1.78 -12.25 -11.20
CA GLU A 104 -2.31 -13.58 -10.83
C GLU A 104 -1.87 -14.05 -9.44
N GLU A 105 -0.81 -13.47 -8.87
CA GLU A 105 -0.21 -13.94 -7.61
C GLU A 105 -0.29 -12.92 -6.47
N LYS A 106 -0.63 -13.41 -5.28
CA LYS A 106 -0.61 -12.61 -4.04
C LYS A 106 0.80 -12.55 -3.47
N ILE A 107 1.31 -11.35 -3.18
CA ILE A 107 2.55 -11.21 -2.40
C ILE A 107 2.20 -11.26 -0.91
N LEU A 108 2.91 -12.07 -0.13
CA LEU A 108 2.82 -12.05 1.33
C LEU A 108 4.00 -11.29 1.92
N ASP A 109 3.72 -10.37 2.85
CA ASP A 109 4.77 -9.74 3.65
C ASP A 109 5.26 -10.69 4.77
N PRO A 110 6.39 -10.38 5.45
CA PRO A 110 6.89 -11.21 6.56
C PRO A 110 5.95 -11.37 7.76
N HIS A 111 4.89 -10.56 7.85
CA HIS A 111 3.85 -10.65 8.87
C HIS A 111 2.60 -11.39 8.36
N GLY A 112 2.64 -11.93 7.13
CA GLY A 112 1.57 -12.67 6.48
C GLY A 112 0.54 -11.80 5.75
N ASN A 113 0.68 -10.47 5.76
CA ASN A 113 -0.27 -9.55 5.12
C ASN A 113 -0.20 -9.70 3.60
N GLU A 114 -1.35 -9.53 2.94
CA GLU A 114 -1.44 -9.63 1.49
C GLU A 114 -1.12 -8.29 0.85
N ILE A 115 -0.35 -8.32 -0.24
CA ILE A 115 -0.12 -7.19 -1.13
C ILE A 115 -0.58 -7.60 -2.52
N LEU A 116 -1.62 -6.94 -3.01
CA LEU A 116 -2.11 -7.09 -4.38
C LEU A 116 -1.57 -5.94 -5.22
N VAL A 117 -1.07 -6.27 -6.41
CA VAL A 117 -0.53 -5.30 -7.36
C VAL A 117 -1.51 -5.18 -8.52
N ARG A 118 -1.89 -3.95 -8.90
CA ARG A 118 -2.73 -3.69 -10.08
C ARG A 118 -2.01 -2.72 -11.00
N THR A 119 -1.84 -3.08 -12.26
CA THR A 119 -0.96 -2.33 -13.18
C THR A 119 -1.65 -1.59 -14.32
N SER A 120 -2.99 -1.71 -14.46
CA SER A 120 -3.78 -1.27 -15.63
C SER A 120 -3.53 0.19 -16.07
N SER A 121 -4.15 1.19 -15.44
CA SER A 121 -3.97 2.61 -15.78
C SER A 121 -2.95 3.28 -14.86
N ASP A 122 -3.17 3.20 -13.55
CA ASP A 122 -2.21 3.55 -12.51
C ASP A 122 -1.52 2.29 -11.98
N LEU A 123 -0.42 2.46 -11.25
CA LEU A 123 0.09 1.39 -10.40
C LEU A 123 -0.54 1.52 -9.02
N GLN A 124 -1.24 0.48 -8.58
CA GLN A 124 -1.86 0.41 -7.27
C GLN A 124 -1.30 -0.77 -6.48
N LEU A 125 -1.01 -0.51 -5.20
CA LEU A 125 -0.61 -1.50 -4.22
C LEU A 125 -1.67 -1.52 -3.13
N ASP A 126 -2.43 -2.60 -3.09
CA ASP A 126 -3.45 -2.86 -2.08
C ASP A 126 -2.82 -3.72 -0.98
N TYR A 127 -2.68 -3.16 0.21
CA TYR A 127 -2.18 -3.86 1.39
C TYR A 127 -3.37 -4.27 2.25
N LEU A 128 -3.52 -5.58 2.50
CA LEU A 128 -4.60 -6.12 3.31
C LEU A 128 -4.02 -6.89 4.49
N ARG A 129 -4.57 -6.63 5.68
CA ARG A 129 -4.24 -7.40 6.87
C ARG A 129 -4.51 -8.89 6.62
N SER A 130 -3.55 -9.75 6.96
CA SER A 130 -3.79 -11.18 6.96
C SER A 130 -4.79 -11.55 8.04
N CYS A 131 -5.99 -11.95 7.64
CA CYS A 131 -6.85 -12.70 8.54
C CYS A 131 -6.33 -14.14 8.53
N GLN A 132 -5.53 -14.53 9.52
CA GLN A 132 -5.64 -15.91 9.98
C GLN A 132 -7.07 -16.06 10.54
N VAL A 133 -7.99 -16.39 9.63
CA VAL A 133 -9.39 -16.76 9.80
C VAL A 133 -10.23 -15.79 10.66
N THR A 134 -10.97 -14.89 10.01
CA THR A 134 -12.37 -14.66 10.36
C THR A 134 -13.20 -14.47 9.08
N PRO A 135 -14.33 -15.17 8.90
CA PRO A 135 -15.10 -15.18 7.64
C PRO A 135 -15.76 -13.84 7.26
N GLU A 136 -15.71 -12.84 8.14
CA GLU A 136 -16.52 -11.62 8.05
C GLU A 136 -16.03 -10.63 6.98
N TYR A 137 -14.79 -10.73 6.52
CA TYR A 137 -14.19 -9.78 5.55
C TYR A 137 -14.39 -10.16 4.07
N ARG A 138 -15.08 -11.26 3.75
CA ARG A 138 -15.23 -11.75 2.36
C ARG A 138 -16.41 -11.17 1.57
N GLN A 139 -17.19 -10.24 2.12
CA GLN A 139 -18.43 -9.75 1.47
C GLN A 139 -18.43 -8.26 1.07
N ALA A 140 -17.28 -7.67 0.78
CA ALA A 140 -17.20 -6.29 0.27
C ALA A 140 -16.40 -6.17 -1.03
N VAL A 141 -16.55 -7.14 -1.94
CA VAL A 141 -16.09 -7.03 -3.34
C VAL A 141 -17.23 -7.43 -4.28
#